data_AF-A0A2A2HSL4-F1
#
_entry.id   AF-A0A2A2HSL4-F1
#
_cell.length_a   1.000
_cell.length_b   1.000
_cell.length_c   1.000
_cell.angle_alpha   90.00
_cell.angle_beta   90.00
_cell.angle_gamma   90.00
#
_symmetry.space_group_name_H-M   'P 1'
#
loop_
_entity.id
_entity.type
_entity.pdbx_description
1 polymer ?
#
loop_
_entity_poly.entity_id
_entity_poly.type
_entity_poly.pdbx_seq_one_letter_code
_entity_poly.pdbx_strand_id
1 'polypeptide(L)'
;MIAEKISETTKRHFPMELGINEKCANLDDVFIHYAEIGKGDPIIFIHGTGLDCRMWEDQLMYFSKKYHTVAYDMRGFGLSGRLNGGKYSTSSDLNKLMDLLQINSSNVVAHSRGGRTAITFALEHPEKVKSLVLGGAGINGLPLSNEFKEIKYEVTLIAQKLEIDNAKRVWINSALFASALKNEVVMKKLREMLNDYEPWH
;
A
#
# COMPACT_ATOMS: atom_id res chain seq x y z
N MET A 1 -22.83 4.63 23.90
CA MET A 1 -21.74 5.41 23.29
C MET A 1 -20.73 4.52 22.53
N ILE A 2 -21.21 3.57 21.71
CA ILE A 2 -20.33 2.72 20.85
C ILE A 2 -20.74 2.84 19.38
N ALA A 3 -22.00 3.19 19.09
CA ALA A 3 -22.52 3.35 17.74
C ALA A 3 -22.01 4.60 17.00
N GLU A 4 -21.59 5.66 17.71
CA GLU A 4 -21.11 6.90 17.05
C GLU A 4 -19.66 6.80 16.53
N LYS A 5 -18.86 5.83 17.02
CA LYS A 5 -17.48 5.63 16.56
C LYS A 5 -17.34 4.82 15.27
N ILE A 6 -18.43 4.18 14.81
CA ILE A 6 -18.43 3.38 13.57
C ILE A 6 -18.68 4.28 12.34
N SER A 7 -19.15 5.52 12.53
CA SER A 7 -19.46 6.43 11.40
C SER A 7 -18.24 7.12 10.77
N GLU A 8 -17.09 7.13 11.45
CA GLU A 8 -15.83 7.67 10.88
C GLU A 8 -14.95 6.59 10.23
N THR A 9 -15.19 5.31 10.50
CA THR A 9 -14.37 4.19 10.01
C THR A 9 -14.72 3.74 8.59
N THR A 10 -15.89 4.10 8.05
CA THR A 10 -16.33 3.67 6.71
C THR A 10 -15.53 4.26 5.55
N LYS A 11 -14.73 5.31 5.79
CA LYS A 11 -13.98 5.97 4.70
C LYS A 11 -12.77 5.18 4.20
N ARG A 12 -12.22 4.25 5.00
CA ARG A 12 -10.95 3.55 4.71
C ARG A 12 -11.10 2.14 4.14
N HIS A 13 -12.34 1.70 3.92
CA HIS A 13 -12.67 0.34 3.50
C HIS A 13 -13.08 0.29 2.04
N PHE A 14 -13.06 -0.90 1.46
CA PHE A 14 -13.64 -1.12 0.14
C PHE A 14 -15.18 -1.01 0.21
N PRO A 15 -15.85 -0.62 -0.89
CA PRO A 15 -17.31 -0.69 -0.95
C PRO A 15 -17.81 -2.12 -0.71
N MET A 16 -18.78 -2.27 0.19
CA MET A 16 -19.26 -3.58 0.67
C MET A 16 -19.84 -4.44 -0.46
N GLU A 17 -20.43 -3.80 -1.48
CA GLU A 17 -20.99 -4.41 -2.67
C GLU A 17 -19.95 -5.14 -3.55
N LEU A 18 -18.65 -4.85 -3.38
CA LEU A 18 -17.59 -5.53 -4.11
C LEU A 18 -17.32 -6.95 -3.59
N GLY A 19 -17.83 -7.30 -2.41
CA GLY A 19 -17.59 -8.62 -1.80
C GLY A 19 -16.13 -8.87 -1.43
N ILE A 20 -15.33 -7.81 -1.31
CA ILE A 20 -13.94 -7.87 -0.85
C ILE A 20 -13.96 -8.11 0.66
N ASN A 21 -13.23 -9.13 1.11
CA ASN A 21 -13.16 -9.48 2.52
C ASN A 21 -11.91 -8.83 3.14
N GLU A 22 -12.13 -7.89 4.06
CA GLU A 22 -11.09 -7.14 4.77
C GLU A 22 -10.87 -7.70 6.18
N LYS A 23 -9.60 -7.87 6.56
CA LYS A 23 -9.19 -8.45 7.85
C LYS A 23 -7.91 -7.78 8.35
N CYS A 24 -7.63 -7.94 9.65
CA CYS A 24 -6.34 -7.56 10.25
C CYS A 24 -5.62 -8.81 10.76
N ALA A 25 -4.39 -9.02 10.31
CA ALA A 25 -3.48 -10.06 10.76
C ALA A 25 -2.56 -9.52 11.86
N ASN A 26 -2.41 -10.24 12.97
CA ASN A 26 -1.37 -9.95 13.95
C ASN A 26 -0.07 -10.66 13.56
N LEU A 27 0.99 -9.90 13.25
CA LEU A 27 2.31 -10.41 12.85
C LEU A 27 3.35 -10.24 13.97
N ASP A 28 2.89 -10.43 15.21
CA ASP A 28 3.60 -10.27 16.50
C ASP A 28 3.71 -8.82 16.97
N ASP A 29 4.45 -7.99 16.23
CA ASP A 29 4.79 -6.63 16.64
C ASP A 29 4.01 -5.55 15.87
N VAL A 30 3.15 -5.98 14.93
CA VAL A 30 2.29 -5.12 14.13
C VAL A 30 1.01 -5.86 13.73
N PHE A 31 -0.09 -5.11 13.63
CA PHE A 31 -1.26 -5.53 12.87
C PHE A 31 -1.13 -5.10 11.42
N ILE A 32 -1.32 -6.03 10.48
CA ILE A 32 -1.40 -5.75 9.05
C ILE A 32 -2.83 -5.89 8.57
N HIS A 33 -3.38 -4.80 8.05
CA HIS A 33 -4.64 -4.82 7.33
C HIS A 33 -4.44 -5.41 5.93
N TYR A 34 -5.33 -6.31 5.52
CA TYR A 34 -5.36 -6.87 4.19
C TYR A 34 -6.79 -7.09 3.70
N ALA A 35 -6.93 -7.06 2.39
CA ALA A 35 -8.15 -7.28 1.65
C ALA A 35 -7.95 -8.44 0.69
N GLU A 36 -8.87 -9.40 0.69
CA GLU A 36 -8.81 -10.58 -0.17
C GLU A 36 -10.14 -10.87 -0.85
N ILE A 37 -10.07 -11.40 -2.08
CA ILE A 37 -11.23 -11.83 -2.85
C ILE A 37 -10.82 -12.87 -3.89
N GLY A 38 -11.76 -13.74 -4.26
CA GLY A 38 -11.53 -14.79 -5.24
C GLY A 38 -10.87 -16.05 -4.66
N LYS A 39 -10.59 -17.01 -5.55
CA LYS A 39 -9.99 -18.31 -5.25
C LYS A 39 -9.07 -18.70 -6.39
N GLY A 40 -8.13 -19.61 -6.14
CA GLY A 40 -7.21 -20.13 -7.15
C GLY A 40 -5.76 -19.77 -6.83
N ASP A 41 -4.92 -19.67 -7.85
CA ASP A 41 -3.53 -19.25 -7.67
C ASP A 41 -3.47 -17.83 -7.08
N PRO A 42 -2.56 -17.57 -6.13
CA PRO A 42 -2.55 -16.29 -5.44
C PRO A 42 -1.83 -15.19 -6.25
N ILE A 43 -2.34 -13.98 -6.11
CA ILE A 43 -1.70 -12.73 -6.54
C ILE A 43 -1.68 -11.76 -5.36
N ILE A 44 -0.48 -11.32 -4.96
CA ILE A 44 -0.29 -10.33 -3.90
C ILE A 44 0.03 -8.98 -4.49
N PHE A 45 -0.71 -7.95 -4.08
CA PHE A 45 -0.56 -6.57 -4.52
C PHE A 45 0.04 -5.69 -3.41
N ILE A 46 1.09 -4.93 -3.73
CA ILE A 46 1.81 -4.08 -2.77
C ILE A 46 1.81 -2.61 -3.22
N HIS A 47 1.25 -1.73 -2.39
CA HIS A 47 1.00 -0.33 -2.74
C HIS A 47 2.25 0.59 -2.66
N GLY A 48 2.09 1.82 -3.14
CA GLY A 48 3.11 2.89 -3.08
C GLY A 48 3.03 3.78 -1.83
N THR A 49 3.95 4.75 -1.70
CA THR A 49 3.92 5.71 -0.58
C THR A 49 2.73 6.66 -0.72
N GLY A 50 2.01 6.94 0.37
CA GLY A 50 0.84 7.84 0.33
C GLY A 50 -0.41 7.20 -0.27
N LEU A 51 -0.38 5.88 -0.48
CA LEU A 51 -1.47 5.05 -0.98
C LEU A 51 -1.71 3.91 0.00
N ASP A 52 -2.80 3.18 -0.14
CA ASP A 52 -3.09 1.97 0.62
C ASP A 52 -3.63 0.88 -0.32
N CYS A 53 -4.08 -0.25 0.22
CA CYS A 53 -4.56 -1.38 -0.57
C CYS A 53 -5.68 -1.02 -1.55
N ARG A 54 -6.45 0.06 -1.33
CA ARG A 54 -7.54 0.51 -2.21
C ARG A 54 -7.07 0.95 -3.59
N MET A 55 -5.78 1.28 -3.75
CA MET A 55 -5.22 1.58 -5.09
C MET A 55 -5.36 0.39 -6.06
N TRP A 56 -5.55 -0.82 -5.53
CA TRP A 56 -5.66 -2.06 -6.30
C TRP A 56 -7.10 -2.53 -6.52
N GLU A 57 -8.12 -1.75 -6.15
CA GLU A 57 -9.55 -2.12 -6.30
C GLU A 57 -9.87 -2.73 -7.66
N ASP A 58 -9.52 -2.02 -8.74
CA ASP A 58 -9.82 -2.46 -10.11
C ASP A 58 -9.11 -3.78 -10.45
N GLN A 59 -7.88 -3.98 -9.95
CA GLN A 59 -7.11 -5.21 -10.16
C GLN A 59 -7.68 -6.37 -9.34
N LEU A 60 -8.04 -6.16 -8.07
CA LEU A 60 -8.69 -7.17 -7.23
C LEU A 60 -9.99 -7.64 -7.91
N MET A 61 -10.83 -6.71 -8.37
CA MET A 61 -12.09 -7.04 -9.05
C MET A 61 -11.91 -7.77 -10.37
N TYR A 62 -10.87 -7.42 -11.13
CA TYR A 62 -10.61 -8.09 -12.40
C TYR A 62 -10.05 -9.51 -12.23
N PHE A 63 -9.02 -9.67 -11.39
CA PHE A 63 -8.30 -10.93 -11.26
C PHE A 63 -8.99 -11.95 -10.36
N SER A 64 -9.80 -11.51 -9.40
CA SER A 64 -10.54 -12.40 -8.48
C SER A 64 -11.49 -13.39 -9.16
N LYS A 65 -11.85 -13.13 -10.42
CA LYS A 65 -12.61 -14.06 -11.28
C LYS A 65 -11.89 -15.39 -11.50
N LYS A 66 -10.57 -15.44 -11.32
CA LYS A 66 -9.73 -16.63 -11.57
C LYS A 66 -8.64 -16.88 -10.51
N TYR A 67 -8.26 -15.86 -9.76
CA TYR A 67 -7.14 -15.89 -8.83
C TYR A 67 -7.62 -15.59 -7.40
N HIS A 68 -6.88 -16.04 -6.41
CA HIS A 68 -7.00 -15.53 -5.04
C HIS A 68 -6.19 -14.24 -4.96
N THR A 69 -6.86 -13.10 -4.94
CA THR A 69 -6.17 -11.80 -4.93
C THR A 69 -6.11 -11.26 -3.52
N VAL A 70 -4.92 -10.82 -3.09
CA VAL A 70 -4.67 -10.23 -1.78
C VAL A 70 -3.97 -8.89 -1.96
N ALA A 71 -4.50 -7.82 -1.39
CA ALA A 71 -3.80 -6.54 -1.24
C ALA A 71 -3.67 -6.25 0.25
N TYR A 72 -2.55 -5.67 0.68
CA TYR A 72 -2.36 -5.35 2.09
C TYR A 72 -1.78 -3.96 2.27
N ASP A 73 -2.10 -3.35 3.40
CA ASP A 73 -1.50 -2.09 3.81
C ASP A 73 -0.15 -2.39 4.43
N MET A 74 0.93 -1.86 3.85
CA MET A 74 2.25 -1.96 4.46
C MET A 74 2.22 -1.33 5.85
N ARG A 75 3.05 -1.85 6.77
CA ARG A 75 3.24 -1.28 8.10
C ARG A 75 3.42 0.24 8.03
N GLY A 76 2.66 0.98 8.83
CA GLY A 76 2.61 2.44 8.86
C GLY A 76 1.57 3.08 7.93
N PHE A 77 0.98 2.33 7.01
CA PHE A 77 0.03 2.84 6.02
C PHE A 77 -1.39 2.33 6.25
N GLY A 78 -2.37 3.07 5.72
CA GLY A 78 -3.78 2.66 5.70
C GLY A 78 -4.31 2.31 7.09
N LEU A 79 -4.79 1.08 7.23
CA LEU A 79 -5.31 0.51 8.47
C LEU A 79 -4.30 -0.36 9.23
N SER A 80 -3.07 -0.52 8.71
CA SER A 80 -2.00 -1.23 9.38
C SER A 80 -1.40 -0.44 10.54
N GLY A 81 -0.84 -1.16 11.52
CA GLY A 81 -0.21 -0.60 12.71
C GLY A 81 0.93 0.37 12.37
N ARG A 82 1.11 1.36 13.24
CA ARG A 82 2.14 2.40 13.11
C ARG A 82 3.56 1.85 13.26
N LEU A 83 4.55 2.66 12.90
CA LEU A 83 5.95 2.37 13.20
C LEU A 83 6.22 2.58 14.69
N ASN A 84 6.76 1.57 15.35
CA ASN A 84 7.00 1.58 16.81
C ASN A 84 8.44 1.98 17.17
N GLY A 85 9.14 2.69 16.28
CA GLY A 85 10.54 3.12 16.45
C GLY A 85 11.60 2.01 16.41
N GLY A 86 11.20 0.74 16.52
CA GLY A 86 12.06 -0.42 16.34
C GLY A 86 12.46 -0.66 14.89
N LYS A 87 13.52 -1.46 14.68
CA LYS A 87 13.87 -1.97 13.35
C LYS A 87 12.74 -2.89 12.86
N TYR A 88 12.28 -2.67 11.64
CA TYR A 88 11.28 -3.51 10.98
C TYR A 88 11.75 -3.88 9.57
N SER A 89 11.17 -4.94 9.01
CA SER A 89 11.38 -5.34 7.62
C SER A 89 10.04 -5.58 6.94
N THR A 90 9.77 -4.80 5.89
CA THR A 90 8.54 -4.97 5.10
C THR A 90 8.51 -6.31 4.34
N SER A 91 9.68 -6.90 4.03
CA SER A 91 9.73 -8.25 3.42
C SER A 91 9.40 -9.32 4.44
N SER A 92 9.83 -9.15 5.70
CA SER A 92 9.45 -10.03 6.81
C SER A 92 7.95 -9.96 7.10
N ASP A 93 7.36 -8.75 7.08
CA ASP A 93 5.91 -8.57 7.22
C ASP A 93 5.15 -9.33 6.11
N LEU A 94 5.61 -9.22 4.84
CA LEU A 94 5.04 -9.98 3.73
C LEU A 94 5.18 -11.49 3.93
N ASN A 95 6.36 -11.98 4.35
CA ASN A 95 6.57 -13.40 4.60
C ASN A 95 5.58 -13.93 5.66
N LYS A 96 5.47 -13.24 6.80
CA LYS A 96 4.57 -13.64 7.89
C LYS A 96 3.11 -13.58 7.47
N LEU A 97 2.71 -12.58 6.67
CA LEU A 97 1.37 -12.50 6.12
C LEU A 97 1.08 -13.71 5.20
N MET A 98 2.01 -14.07 4.33
CA MET A 98 1.89 -15.26 3.48
C MET A 98 1.76 -16.54 4.30
N ASP A 99 2.57 -16.70 5.36
CA ASP A 99 2.52 -17.87 6.24
C ASP A 99 1.16 -17.95 6.96
N LEU A 100 0.62 -16.83 7.46
CA LEU A 100 -0.70 -16.77 8.10
C LEU A 100 -1.83 -17.11 7.13
N LEU A 101 -1.73 -16.66 5.87
CA LEU A 101 -2.70 -16.95 4.82
C LEU A 101 -2.50 -18.33 4.18
N GLN A 102 -1.49 -19.10 4.63
CA GLN A 102 -1.11 -20.39 4.08
C GLN A 102 -0.78 -20.33 2.57
N ILE A 103 -0.21 -19.20 2.14
CA ILE A 103 0.24 -18.99 0.76
C ILE A 103 1.70 -19.42 0.64
N ASN A 104 1.94 -20.58 0.03
CA ASN A 104 3.29 -21.11 -0.15
C ASN A 104 4.10 -20.32 -1.19
N SER A 105 3.47 -19.88 -2.28
CA SER A 105 4.10 -19.05 -3.31
C SER A 105 3.05 -18.25 -4.09
N SER A 106 3.41 -17.05 -4.57
CA SER A 106 2.47 -16.12 -5.20
C SER A 106 3.05 -15.36 -6.39
N ASN A 107 2.17 -14.85 -7.25
CA ASN A 107 2.51 -13.80 -8.21
C ASN A 107 2.50 -12.45 -7.47
N VAL A 108 3.56 -11.67 -7.58
CA VAL A 108 3.68 -10.41 -6.83
C VAL A 108 3.61 -9.23 -7.79
N VAL A 109 2.66 -8.33 -7.54
CA VAL A 109 2.48 -7.08 -8.28
C VAL A 109 2.72 -5.93 -7.32
N ALA A 110 3.63 -5.02 -7.67
CA ALA A 110 4.05 -4.00 -6.73
C ALA A 110 4.33 -2.64 -7.39
N HIS A 111 3.98 -1.56 -6.67
CA HIS A 111 4.15 -0.20 -7.14
C HIS A 111 5.08 0.61 -6.23
N SER A 112 6.02 1.37 -6.82
CA SER A 112 6.86 2.33 -6.09
C SER A 112 7.56 1.72 -4.87
N ARG A 113 7.26 2.18 -3.65
CA ARG A 113 7.79 1.63 -2.39
C ARG A 113 7.48 0.15 -2.23
N GLY A 114 6.29 -0.30 -2.63
CA GLY A 114 5.96 -1.72 -2.64
C GLY A 114 6.90 -2.52 -3.55
N GLY A 115 7.38 -1.92 -4.64
CA GLY A 115 8.37 -2.54 -5.51
C GLY A 115 9.71 -2.82 -4.80
N ARG A 116 10.14 -1.91 -3.91
CA ARG A 116 11.32 -2.13 -3.06
C ARG A 116 11.12 -3.34 -2.15
N THR A 117 9.96 -3.43 -1.51
CA THR A 117 9.58 -4.58 -0.67
C THR A 117 9.55 -5.87 -1.47
N ALA A 118 8.92 -5.86 -2.65
CA ALA A 118 8.78 -7.04 -3.50
C ALA A 118 10.13 -7.56 -4.02
N ILE A 119 11.03 -6.66 -4.43
CA ILE A 119 12.39 -7.04 -4.87
C ILE A 119 13.17 -7.65 -3.72
N THR A 120 13.19 -7.00 -2.55
CA THR A 120 13.88 -7.55 -1.38
C THR A 120 13.32 -8.92 -1.00
N PHE A 121 11.99 -9.06 -0.97
CA PHE A 121 11.33 -10.34 -0.68
C PHE A 121 11.69 -11.42 -1.69
N ALA A 122 11.71 -11.12 -2.99
CA ALA A 122 12.10 -12.07 -4.03
C ALA A 122 13.58 -12.50 -3.95
N LEU A 123 14.46 -11.64 -3.45
CA LEU A 123 15.86 -11.98 -3.20
C LEU A 123 16.05 -12.85 -1.95
N GLU A 124 15.25 -12.61 -0.90
CA GLU A 124 15.30 -13.34 0.37
C GLU A 124 14.57 -14.69 0.32
N HIS A 125 13.48 -14.76 -0.47
CA HIS A 125 12.56 -15.89 -0.57
C HIS A 125 12.19 -16.21 -2.03
N PRO A 126 13.16 -16.50 -2.92
CA PRO A 126 12.90 -16.73 -4.34
C PRO A 126 11.90 -17.88 -4.60
N GLU A 127 11.85 -18.88 -3.73
CA GLU A 127 10.92 -20.01 -3.78
C GLU A 127 9.45 -19.61 -3.58
N LYS A 128 9.21 -18.46 -2.92
CA LYS A 128 7.87 -17.95 -2.62
C LYS A 128 7.33 -17.02 -3.71
N VAL A 129 8.12 -16.69 -4.75
CA VAL A 129 7.74 -15.75 -5.80
C VAL A 129 7.65 -16.46 -7.16
N LYS A 130 6.41 -16.67 -7.65
CA LYS A 130 6.16 -17.29 -8.97
C LYS A 130 6.46 -16.33 -10.13
N SER A 131 6.11 -15.06 -9.95
CA SER A 131 6.36 -13.98 -10.90
C SER A 131 6.41 -12.63 -10.18
N LEU A 132 7.09 -11.65 -10.79
CA LEU A 132 7.28 -10.32 -10.22
C LEU A 132 6.96 -9.23 -11.27
N VAL A 133 5.94 -8.41 -11.00
CA VAL A 133 5.51 -7.30 -11.85
C VAL A 133 5.70 -5.99 -11.09
N LEU A 134 6.49 -5.07 -11.66
CA LEU A 134 6.93 -3.85 -10.99
C LEU A 134 6.51 -2.60 -11.76
N GLY A 135 5.72 -1.73 -11.12
CA GLY A 135 5.38 -0.42 -11.64
C GLY A 135 6.13 0.69 -10.92
N GLY A 136 7.05 1.39 -11.59
CA GLY A 136 7.78 2.52 -11.01
C GLY A 136 8.52 2.19 -9.71
N ALA A 137 9.04 0.98 -9.57
CA ALA A 137 9.59 0.44 -8.33
C ALA A 137 10.80 1.24 -7.81
N GLY A 138 10.83 1.47 -6.49
CA GLY A 138 12.04 1.90 -5.81
C GLY A 138 13.03 0.74 -5.71
N ILE A 139 14.28 0.94 -6.14
CA ILE A 139 15.32 -0.09 -6.10
C ILE A 139 16.35 0.29 -5.04
N ASN A 140 16.65 -0.64 -4.13
CA ASN A 140 17.71 -0.46 -3.14
C ASN A 140 19.05 -0.16 -3.82
N GLY A 141 19.74 0.89 -3.37
CA GLY A 141 21.05 1.28 -3.93
C GLY A 141 20.99 2.07 -5.24
N LEU A 142 19.82 2.16 -5.89
CA LEU A 142 19.66 3.04 -7.05
C LEU A 142 19.36 4.48 -6.58
N PRO A 143 20.10 5.49 -7.06
CA PRO A 143 19.82 6.86 -6.68
C PRO A 143 18.46 7.30 -7.24
N LEU A 144 17.72 8.04 -6.41
CA LEU A 144 16.49 8.72 -6.85
C LEU A 144 16.83 9.78 -7.92
N SER A 145 15.91 10.01 -8.85
CA SER A 145 16.03 11.12 -9.81
C SER A 145 16.09 12.45 -9.06
N ASN A 146 16.73 13.46 -9.65
CA ASN A 146 16.82 14.80 -9.05
C ASN A 146 15.42 15.39 -8.82
N GLU A 147 14.54 15.26 -9.80
CA GLU A 147 13.13 15.65 -9.69
C GLU A 147 12.43 15.01 -8.48
N PHE A 148 12.56 13.70 -8.28
CA PHE A 148 11.96 13.04 -7.12
C PHE A 148 12.60 13.47 -5.81
N LYS A 149 13.92 13.72 -5.78
CA LYS A 149 14.62 14.23 -4.60
C LYS A 149 14.12 15.61 -4.20
N GLU A 150 13.94 16.51 -5.17
CA GLU A 150 13.44 17.88 -4.94
C GLU A 150 12.03 17.86 -4.36
N ILE A 151 11.10 17.15 -5.01
CA ILE A 151 9.71 16.99 -4.53
C ILE A 151 9.70 16.39 -3.13
N LYS A 152 10.47 15.32 -2.91
CA LYS A 152 10.55 14.67 -1.60
C LYS A 152 11.09 15.63 -0.54
N TYR A 153 12.12 16.39 -0.86
CA TYR A 153 12.73 17.35 0.07
C TYR A 153 11.75 18.44 0.46
N GLU A 154 11.07 19.05 -0.51
CA GLU A 154 10.05 20.08 -0.27
C GLU A 154 8.91 19.56 0.62
N VAL A 155 8.31 18.43 0.25
CA VAL A 155 7.23 17.80 1.03
C VAL A 155 7.69 17.47 2.45
N THR A 156 8.92 16.99 2.62
CA THR A 156 9.48 16.69 3.94
C THR A 156 9.65 17.96 4.78
N LEU A 157 10.16 19.04 4.20
CA LEU A 157 10.34 20.32 4.91
C LEU A 157 9.01 20.92 5.37
N ILE A 158 7.98 20.87 4.51
CA ILE A 158 6.64 21.37 4.85
C ILE A 158 6.05 20.50 5.98
N ALA A 159 6.16 19.18 5.88
CA ALA A 159 5.68 18.27 6.91
C ALA A 159 6.36 18.49 8.27
N GLN A 160 7.68 18.77 8.29
CA GLN A 160 8.44 19.05 9.51
C GLN A 160 8.02 20.33 10.23
N LYS A 161 7.41 21.29 9.52
CA LYS A 161 6.81 22.49 10.11
C LYS A 161 5.41 22.26 10.69
N LEU A 162 4.99 20.99 10.79
CA LEU A 162 3.65 20.56 11.19
C LEU A 162 2.54 21.01 10.21
N GLU A 163 2.89 21.33 8.97
CA GLU A 163 1.95 21.70 7.90
C GLU A 163 1.55 20.48 7.05
N ILE A 164 1.08 19.41 7.68
CA ILE A 164 0.85 18.11 7.01
C ILE A 164 -0.13 18.21 5.83
N ASP A 165 -1.21 18.98 5.96
CA ASP A 165 -2.18 19.17 4.87
C ASP A 165 -1.57 19.89 3.66
N ASN A 166 -0.65 20.83 3.92
CA ASN A 166 0.08 21.52 2.86
C ASN A 166 1.09 20.56 2.19
N ALA A 167 1.78 19.73 2.97
CA ALA A 167 2.67 18.70 2.45
C ALA A 167 1.92 17.70 1.55
N LYS A 168 0.73 17.25 1.97
CA LYS A 168 -0.16 16.40 1.16
C LYS A 168 -0.57 17.08 -0.15
N ARG A 169 -0.92 18.37 -0.10
CA ARG A 169 -1.27 19.16 -1.29
C ARG A 169 -0.11 19.29 -2.26
N VAL A 170 1.10 19.60 -1.80
CA VAL A 170 2.28 19.68 -2.67
C VAL A 170 2.59 18.32 -3.28
N TRP A 171 2.54 17.25 -2.47
CA TRP A 171 2.77 15.89 -2.93
C TRP A 171 1.87 15.48 -4.09
N ILE A 172 0.55 15.59 -3.91
CA ILE A 172 -0.44 15.09 -4.89
C ILE A 172 -0.54 15.95 -6.15
N ASN A 173 -0.09 17.21 -6.10
CA ASN A 173 -0.05 18.09 -7.27
C ASN A 173 1.31 18.12 -7.96
N SER A 174 2.26 17.28 -7.53
CA SER A 174 3.58 17.19 -8.14
C SER A 174 3.56 16.48 -9.51
N ALA A 175 4.64 16.61 -10.27
CA ALA A 175 4.81 15.97 -11.58
C ALA A 175 4.68 14.44 -11.53
N LEU A 176 4.90 13.81 -10.36
CA LEU A 176 4.69 12.37 -10.16
C LEU A 176 3.25 11.92 -10.42
N PHE A 177 2.29 12.83 -10.24
CA PHE A 177 0.88 12.59 -10.44
C PHE A 177 0.35 13.23 -11.74
N ALA A 178 1.21 13.67 -12.66
CA ALA A 178 0.79 14.36 -13.88
C ALA A 178 -0.24 13.57 -14.72
N SER A 179 -0.14 12.25 -14.77
CA SER A 179 -1.13 11.39 -15.43
C SER A 179 -2.44 11.30 -14.64
N ALA A 180 -2.35 11.19 -13.31
CA ALA A 180 -3.51 11.15 -12.44
C ALA A 180 -4.29 12.48 -12.47
N LEU A 181 -3.59 13.62 -12.49
CA LEU A 181 -4.17 14.97 -12.53
C LEU A 181 -5.09 15.21 -13.74
N LYS A 182 -4.95 14.41 -14.81
CA LYS A 182 -5.81 14.46 -16.00
C LYS A 182 -7.09 13.62 -15.88
N ASN A 183 -7.25 12.88 -14.79
CA ASN A 183 -8.36 11.97 -14.56
C ASN A 183 -8.99 12.24 -13.19
N GLU A 184 -10.15 12.92 -13.20
CA GLU A 184 -10.85 13.33 -11.98
C GLU A 184 -11.26 12.16 -11.09
N VAL A 185 -11.62 11.02 -11.68
CA VAL A 185 -11.99 9.80 -10.93
C VAL A 185 -10.79 9.26 -10.17
N VAL A 186 -9.64 9.16 -10.83
CA VAL A 186 -8.38 8.74 -10.19
C VAL A 186 -7.95 9.75 -9.11
N MET A 187 -8.04 11.05 -9.39
CA MET A 187 -7.70 12.07 -8.40
C MET A 187 -8.60 12.04 -7.17
N LYS A 188 -9.89 11.74 -7.35
CA LYS A 188 -10.82 11.57 -6.22
C LYS A 188 -10.34 10.41 -5.32
N LYS A 189 -10.09 9.22 -5.89
CA LYS A 189 -9.58 8.05 -5.16
C LYS A 189 -8.25 8.35 -4.45
N LEU A 190 -7.32 9.03 -5.12
CA LEU A 190 -6.03 9.42 -4.53
C LEU A 190 -6.19 10.38 -3.35
N ARG A 191 -7.07 11.38 -3.46
CA ARG A 191 -7.33 12.34 -2.38
C ARG A 191 -7.98 11.66 -1.18
N GLU A 192 -8.90 10.74 -1.41
CA GLU A 192 -9.52 9.93 -0.35
C GLU A 192 -8.44 9.14 0.42
N MET A 193 -7.62 8.35 -0.27
CA MET A 193 -6.52 7.61 0.36
C MET A 193 -5.56 8.50 1.14
N LEU A 194 -5.12 9.61 0.54
CA LEU A 194 -4.14 10.50 1.15
C LEU A 194 -4.68 11.25 2.38
N ASN A 195 -5.97 11.58 2.39
CA ASN A 195 -6.60 12.30 3.49
C ASN A 195 -6.97 11.37 4.65
N ASP A 196 -7.19 10.10 4.38
CA ASP A 196 -7.64 9.15 5.37
C ASP A 196 -6.59 8.83 6.44
N TYR A 197 -5.29 8.94 6.16
CA TYR A 197 -4.24 8.71 7.15
C TYR A 197 -3.01 9.60 6.95
N GLU A 198 -2.02 9.50 7.85
CA GLU A 198 -0.75 10.23 7.77
C GLU A 198 0.34 9.32 7.20
N PRO A 199 0.66 9.40 5.90
CA PRO A 199 1.63 8.50 5.27
C PRO A 199 3.10 8.88 5.54
N TRP A 200 3.33 9.97 6.28
CA TRP A 200 4.64 10.55 6.52
C TRP A 200 5.05 10.25 7.96
N HIS A 201 5.95 9.29 8.12
CA HIS A 201 6.52 8.85 9.39
C HIS A 201 7.96 8.43 9.16
#